data_AF-A0A067NTC4-F1
#
_entry.id   AF-A0A067NTC4-F1
#
_cell.length_a   1.000
_cell.length_b   1.000
_cell.length_c   1.000
_cell.angle_alpha   90.00
_cell.angle_beta   90.00
_cell.angle_gamma   90.00
#
_symmetry.space_group_name_H-M   'P 1'
#
loop_
_entity.id
_entity.type
_entity.pdbx_description
1 polymer ?
#
loop_
_entity_poly.entity_id
_entity_poly.type
_entity_poly.pdbx_seq_one_letter_code
_entity_poly.pdbx_strand_id
1 'polypeptide(L)'
;DKFDGSVGFAIDGGIKDAAHIRHLTAEHNSPMPVIDIAHQHLITARAIHAKQAAQGKENFKTLDWSGLVAGPRVAAGLDAFDSQKVSCTSFDASKRILNVFFVSMRTS
;
A
#
# COMPACT_ATOMS: atom_id res chain seq x y z
N ASP A 1 23.77 -10.38 21.09
CA ASP A 1 23.38 -10.50 19.66
C ASP A 1 22.32 -11.57 19.47
N LYS A 2 21.06 -11.16 19.37
CA LYS A 2 19.94 -12.03 18.98
C LYS A 2 19.26 -11.39 17.79
N PHE A 3 19.86 -11.56 16.62
CA PHE A 3 19.24 -11.19 15.36
C PHE A 3 18.25 -12.29 14.99
N ASP A 4 16.95 -11.97 15.06
CA ASP A 4 15.89 -12.87 14.60
C ASP A 4 15.54 -12.51 13.15
N GLY A 5 16.11 -13.27 12.21
CA GLY A 5 15.89 -13.10 10.78
C GLY A 5 14.49 -13.51 10.31
N SER A 6 13.64 -14.09 11.17
CA SER A 6 12.29 -14.49 10.81
C SER A 6 11.35 -13.30 10.56
N VAL A 7 11.66 -12.14 11.15
CA VAL A 7 10.84 -10.92 11.08
C VAL A 7 11.49 -9.81 10.24
N GLY A 8 12.72 -10.01 9.79
CA GLY A 8 13.50 -8.98 9.09
C GLY A 8 12.87 -8.53 7.76
N PHE A 9 12.17 -9.43 7.08
CA PHE A 9 11.45 -9.15 5.83
C PHE A 9 9.96 -8.87 6.03
N ALA A 10 9.50 -8.75 7.28
CA ALA A 10 8.14 -8.35 7.56
C ALA A 10 7.89 -6.90 7.14
N ILE A 11 6.64 -6.59 6.84
CA ILE A 11 6.21 -5.27 6.39
C ILE A 11 6.60 -4.15 7.36
N ASP A 12 6.58 -4.42 8.67
CA ASP A 12 7.01 -3.45 9.69
C ASP A 12 8.52 -3.19 9.65
N GLY A 13 9.32 -4.22 9.35
CA GLY A 13 10.76 -4.09 9.09
C GLY A 13 11.02 -3.23 7.86
N GLY A 14 10.32 -3.52 6.76
CA GLY A 14 10.43 -2.72 5.52
C GLY A 14 10.02 -1.26 5.70
N ILE A 15 8.97 -0.97 6.46
CA ILE A 15 8.55 0.42 6.78
C ILE A 15 9.63 1.13 7.58
N LYS A 16 10.20 0.46 8.58
CA LYS A 16 11.27 1.01 9.41
C LYS A 16 12.52 1.34 8.58
N ASP A 17 12.92 0.43 7.70
CA ASP A 17 14.09 0.63 6.83
C ASP A 17 13.86 1.78 5.85
N ALA A 18 12.69 1.83 5.21
CA ALA A 18 12.35 2.92 4.31
C ALA A 18 12.28 4.28 5.03
N ALA A 19 11.74 4.33 6.25
CA ALA A 19 11.72 5.54 7.07
C ALA A 19 13.15 6.00 7.44
N HIS A 20 14.03 5.06 7.80
CA HIS A 20 15.42 5.35 8.10
C HIS A 20 16.18 5.90 6.87
N ILE A 21 16.01 5.29 5.71
CA ILE A 21 16.59 5.78 4.46
C ILE A 21 16.07 7.18 4.13
N ARG A 22 14.77 7.44 4.31
CA ARG A 22 14.18 8.78 4.08
C ARG A 22 14.78 9.83 5.01
N HIS A 23 15.02 9.49 6.26
CA HIS A 23 15.69 10.38 7.21
C HIS A 23 17.11 10.73 6.71
N LEU A 24 17.92 9.73 6.35
CA LEU A 24 19.27 9.94 5.81
C LEU A 24 19.27 10.78 4.52
N THR A 25 18.30 10.55 3.63
CA THR A 25 18.18 11.33 2.39
C THR A 25 17.87 12.81 2.65
N ALA A 26 17.10 13.10 3.71
CA ALA A 26 16.81 14.46 4.12
C ALA A 26 18.03 15.13 4.77
N GLU A 27 18.77 14.40 5.62
CA GLU A 27 20.00 14.91 6.25
C GLU A 27 21.08 15.25 5.22
N HIS A 28 21.23 14.42 4.18
CA HIS A 28 22.25 14.58 3.16
C HIS A 28 21.79 15.35 1.91
N ASN A 29 20.58 15.91 1.91
CA ASN A 29 19.99 16.59 0.75
C ASN A 29 20.07 15.74 -0.54
N SER A 30 19.86 14.43 -0.42
CA SER A 30 19.95 13.47 -1.52
C SER A 30 18.55 12.87 -1.77
N PRO A 31 17.67 13.56 -2.51
CA PRO A 31 16.29 13.12 -2.68
C PRO A 31 16.22 11.76 -3.38
N MET A 32 15.47 10.83 -2.78
CA MET A 32 15.27 9.47 -3.31
C MET A 32 13.77 9.16 -3.46
N PRO A 33 13.12 9.67 -4.52
CA PRO A 33 11.67 9.58 -4.68
C PRO A 33 11.14 8.14 -4.78
N VAL A 34 11.96 7.20 -5.25
CA VAL A 34 11.58 5.78 -5.32
C VAL A 34 11.35 5.19 -3.92
N ILE A 35 12.14 5.60 -2.93
CA ILE A 35 11.96 5.14 -1.54
C ILE A 35 10.74 5.78 -0.91
N ASP A 36 10.42 7.03 -1.24
CA ASP A 36 9.18 7.66 -0.80
C ASP A 36 7.95 6.89 -1.30
N ILE A 37 7.94 6.51 -2.58
CA ILE A 37 6.87 5.69 -3.18
C ILE A 37 6.80 4.32 -2.53
N ALA A 38 7.95 3.65 -2.34
CA ALA A 38 8.00 2.35 -1.68
C ALA A 38 7.42 2.40 -0.24
N HIS A 39 7.79 3.43 0.53
CA HIS A 39 7.26 3.65 1.88
C HIS A 39 5.74 3.86 1.88
N GLN A 40 5.20 4.64 0.93
CA GLN A 40 3.75 4.83 0.78
C GLN A 40 3.04 3.51 0.45
N HIS A 41 3.61 2.71 -0.44
CA HIS A 41 3.05 1.41 -0.81
C HIS A 41 3.09 0.40 0.34
N LEU A 42 4.15 0.39 1.15
CA LEU A 42 4.23 -0.44 2.36
C LEU A 42 3.19 -0.03 3.41
N ILE A 43 2.96 1.28 3.62
CA ILE A 43 1.87 1.75 4.50
C ILE A 43 0.51 1.28 3.98
N THR A 44 0.30 1.36 2.66
CA THR A 44 -0.95 0.95 2.00
C THR A 44 -1.18 -0.55 2.19
N ALA A 45 -0.16 -1.36 1.95
CA ALA A 45 -0.19 -2.80 2.15
C ALA A 45 -0.49 -3.18 3.61
N ARG A 46 0.12 -2.50 4.58
CA ARG A 46 -0.17 -2.69 6.01
C ARG A 46 -1.61 -2.33 6.36
N ALA A 47 -2.12 -1.22 5.83
CA ALA A 47 -3.51 -0.81 6.07
C ALA A 47 -4.52 -1.82 5.52
N ILE A 48 -4.26 -2.37 4.33
CA ILE A 48 -5.11 -3.40 3.73
C ILE A 48 -5.03 -4.71 4.52
N HIS A 49 -3.83 -5.13 4.90
CA HIS A 49 -3.64 -6.33 5.72
C HIS A 49 -4.37 -6.22 7.07
N ALA A 50 -4.25 -5.09 7.77
CA ALA A 50 -4.99 -4.84 9.01
C ALA A 50 -6.51 -4.89 8.82
N LYS A 51 -7.02 -4.39 7.68
CA LYS A 51 -8.44 -4.49 7.34
C LYS A 51 -8.87 -5.94 7.08
N GLN A 52 -8.05 -6.73 6.39
CA GLN A 52 -8.32 -8.15 6.15
C GLN A 52 -8.28 -8.95 7.46
N ALA A 53 -7.35 -8.63 8.36
CA ALA A 53 -7.23 -9.20 9.69
C ALA A 53 -8.49 -8.98 10.52
N ALA A 54 -8.97 -7.74 10.58
CA ALA A 54 -10.21 -7.40 11.28
C ALA A 54 -11.45 -8.11 10.71
N GLN A 55 -11.40 -8.55 9.45
CA GLN A 55 -12.47 -9.30 8.79
C GLN A 55 -12.28 -10.82 8.89
N GLY A 56 -11.19 -11.31 9.49
CA GLY A 56 -10.82 -12.73 9.51
C GLY A 56 -10.51 -13.30 8.11
N LYS A 57 -10.10 -12.45 7.17
CA LYS A 57 -9.78 -12.80 5.78
C LYS A 57 -8.29 -12.69 5.46
N GLU A 58 -7.45 -12.60 6.49
CA GLU A 58 -6.01 -12.60 6.32
C GLU A 58 -5.54 -13.97 5.83
N ASN A 59 -4.79 -14.01 4.73
CA ASN A 59 -4.17 -15.25 4.26
C ASN A 59 -2.89 -15.57 5.05
N PHE A 60 -2.23 -14.53 5.56
CA PHE A 60 -0.97 -14.63 6.28
C PHE A 60 -1.05 -13.78 7.55
N LYS A 61 -0.51 -14.32 8.65
CA LYS A 61 -0.44 -13.61 9.95
C LYS A 61 0.51 -12.41 9.91
N THR A 62 1.62 -12.55 9.19
CA THR A 62 2.61 -11.50 8.97
C THR A 62 2.75 -11.32 7.48
N LEU A 63 2.68 -10.07 7.02
CA LEU A 63 2.87 -9.73 5.61
C LEU A 63 4.35 -9.39 5.37
N ASP A 64 4.89 -9.87 4.26
CA ASP A 64 6.27 -9.60 3.85
C ASP A 64 6.39 -8.24 3.14
N TRP A 65 7.60 -7.67 3.05
CA TRP A 65 7.92 -6.48 2.25
C TRP A 65 7.36 -6.59 0.84
N SER A 66 7.39 -7.78 0.22
CA SER A 66 6.88 -8.02 -1.14
C SER A 66 5.42 -7.61 -1.30
N GLY A 67 4.68 -7.49 -0.20
CA GLY A 67 3.35 -6.88 -0.11
C GLY A 67 3.28 -5.44 -0.60
N LEU A 68 4.40 -4.72 -0.82
CA LEU A 68 4.42 -3.41 -1.47
C LEU A 68 3.70 -3.38 -2.82
N VAL A 69 3.59 -4.55 -3.49
CA VAL A 69 2.85 -4.72 -4.74
C VAL A 69 1.36 -4.35 -4.60
N ALA A 70 0.82 -4.38 -3.39
CA ALA A 70 -0.55 -3.94 -3.12
C ALA A 70 -0.79 -2.47 -3.47
N GLY A 71 0.21 -1.60 -3.25
CA GLY A 71 0.11 -0.17 -3.57
C GLY A 71 -0.25 0.10 -5.04
N PRO A 72 0.60 -0.30 -6.00
CA PRO A 72 0.30 -0.09 -7.42
C PRO A 72 -0.93 -0.87 -7.91
N ARG A 73 -1.21 -2.06 -7.36
CA ARG A 73 -2.41 -2.83 -7.71
C ARG A 73 -3.70 -2.09 -7.32
N VAL A 74 -3.76 -1.58 -6.09
CA VAL A 74 -4.92 -0.83 -5.59
C VAL A 74 -5.06 0.50 -6.32
N ALA A 75 -3.95 1.17 -6.66
CA ALA A 75 -3.97 2.36 -7.50
C ALA A 75 -4.53 2.08 -8.91
N ALA A 76 -4.28 0.88 -9.44
CA ALA A 76 -4.86 0.39 -10.69
C ALA A 76 -6.32 -0.12 -10.55
N GLY A 77 -6.92 -0.07 -9.36
CA GLY A 77 -8.27 -0.59 -9.10
C GLY A 77 -8.34 -2.12 -9.03
N LEU A 78 -7.20 -2.80 -8.91
CA LEU A 78 -7.11 -4.25 -8.74
C LEU A 78 -7.14 -4.64 -7.26
N ASP A 79 -7.46 -5.91 -6.99
CA ASP A 79 -7.31 -6.46 -5.65
C ASP A 79 -5.82 -6.47 -5.24
N ALA A 80 -5.58 -6.15 -3.96
CA ALA A 80 -4.26 -5.89 -3.40
C ALA A 80 -3.33 -7.11 -3.43
N PHE A 81 -3.86 -8.30 -3.16
CA PHE A 81 -3.06 -9.53 -3.04
C PHE A 81 -3.58 -10.66 -3.90
N ASP A 82 -4.82 -10.58 -4.39
CA ASP A 82 -5.44 -11.62 -5.22
C ASP A 82 -5.45 -11.19 -6.70
N SER A 83 -4.96 -12.05 -7.59
CA SER A 83 -5.02 -11.87 -9.05
C SER A 83 -6.21 -12.58 -9.70
N GLN A 84 -6.89 -13.49 -9.00
CA GLN A 84 -7.94 -14.33 -9.55
C GLN A 84 -9.29 -13.60 -9.68
N LYS A 85 -9.47 -12.47 -9.00
CA LYS A 85 -10.70 -11.64 -9.15
C LYS A 85 -10.76 -10.81 -10.43
N VAL A 86 -9.75 -10.90 -11.29
CA VAL A 86 -9.75 -10.24 -12.61
C VAL A 86 -10.43 -11.16 -13.64
N SER A 87 -11.60 -11.72 -13.33
CA SER A 87 -12.50 -12.24 -14.35
C SER A 87 -13.42 -11.11 -14.77
N CYS A 88 -13.10 -10.51 -15.92
CA CYS A 88 -13.96 -9.62 -16.72
C CYS A 88 -15.28 -9.20 -16.07
N THR A 89 -15.26 -8.15 -15.24
CA THR A 89 -16.46 -7.38 -14.95
C THR A 89 -16.27 -6.03 -15.61
N SER A 90 -17.08 -5.80 -16.65
CA SER A 90 -17.13 -4.60 -17.48
C SER A 90 -16.81 -3.32 -16.70
N PHE A 91 -15.88 -2.55 -17.26
CA PHE A 91 -15.57 -1.19 -16.85
C PHE A 91 -16.84 -0.33 -16.97
N ASP A 92 -17.66 -0.29 -15.93
CA ASP A 92 -18.83 0.58 -15.87
C ASP A 92 -18.38 2.01 -15.54
N ALA A 93 -18.08 2.75 -16.60
CA ALA A 93 -17.70 4.16 -16.57
C ALA A 93 -18.78 5.08 -15.96
N SER A 94 -19.99 4.58 -15.65
CA SER A 94 -21.11 5.38 -15.15
C SER A 94 -20.89 5.93 -13.74
N LYS A 95 -20.09 5.26 -12.88
CA LYS A 95 -19.92 5.70 -11.48
C LYS A 95 -18.87 6.80 -11.26
N ARG A 96 -18.06 7.16 -12.25
CA ARG A 96 -17.04 8.24 -12.12
C ARG A 96 -17.61 9.64 -12.32
N ILE A 97 -18.77 9.79 -12.96
CA ILE A 97 -19.35 11.11 -13.27
C ILE A 97 -20.07 11.73 -12.06
N LEU A 98 -20.64 10.92 -11.15
CA LEU A 98 -21.35 11.44 -9.98
C LEU A 98 -20.44 12.07 -8.91
N ASN A 99 -19.16 11.65 -8.81
CA ASN A 99 -18.29 12.17 -7.75
C ASN A 99 -17.61 13.50 -8.11
N VAL A 100 -17.51 13.84 -9.40
CA VAL A 100 -16.98 15.15 -9.84
C VAL A 100 -18.06 16.24 -9.72
N PHE A 101 -19.33 15.90 -9.90
CA PHE A 101 -20.42 16.89 -9.79
C PHE A 101 -20.76 17.28 -8.36
N PHE A 102 -20.61 16.37 -7.38
CA PHE A 102 -21.02 16.66 -6.00
C PHE A 102 -20.06 17.58 -5.24
N VAL A 103 -18.77 17.61 -5.61
CA VAL A 103 -17.78 18.48 -4.94
C VAL A 103 -17.86 19.94 -5.42
N SER A 104 -18.41 20.20 -6.61
CA SER A 104 -18.50 21.56 -7.17
C SER A 104 -19.73 22.37 -6.71
N MET A 105 -20.65 21.79 -5.92
CA MET A 105 -21.86 22.49 -5.44
C MET A 105 -21.88 22.79 -3.92
N ARG A 106 -20.76 22.59 -3.21
CA ARG A 106 -20.69 22.84 -1.75
C ARG A 106 -19.78 23.99 -1.31
N THR A 107 -19.49 24.91 -2.22
CA THR A 107 -18.90 26.22 -1.89
C THR A 107 -19.76 27.30 -2.53
N SER A 108 -20.84 27.65 -1.84
CA SER A 108 -21.51 28.95 -1.96
C SER A 108 -21.32 29.71 -0.66
#